data_AF-A0A7W1H9X0-F1
#
_entry.id   AF-A0A7W1H9X0-F1
#
_cell.length_a   1.000
_cell.length_b   1.000
_cell.length_c   1.000
_cell.angle_alpha   90.00
_cell.angle_beta   90.00
_cell.angle_gamma   90.00
#
_symmetry.space_group_name_H-M   'P 1'
#
loop_
_entity.id
_entity.type
_entity.pdbx_description
1 polymer ?
#
loop_
_entity_poly.entity_id
_entity_poly.type
_entity_poly.pdbx_seq_one_letter_code
_entity_poly.pdbx_strand_id
1 'polypeptide(L)'
;MGGKHPTSQRLPVGQLFGRALRLFRSELHERAQEAGYTDLREAHLQVFGNLDWTGTRLTDLSARASMTRPSMGELVDELERAGYLKR
;
A
#
# COMPACT_ATOMS: atom_id res chain seq x y z
N MET A 1 -43.09 -14.23 16.11
CA MET A 1 -42.28 -14.58 14.93
C MET A 1 -41.01 -13.72 14.94
N GLY A 2 -39.99 -14.13 15.69
CA GLY A 2 -38.74 -13.38 15.83
C GLY A 2 -37.76 -13.76 14.72
N GLY A 3 -37.65 -12.91 13.69
CA GLY A 3 -36.65 -13.08 12.64
C GLY A 3 -35.25 -12.88 13.23
N LYS A 4 -34.43 -13.93 13.20
CA LYS A 4 -32.99 -13.83 13.44
C LYS A 4 -32.41 -12.95 12.34
N HIS A 5 -32.18 -11.67 12.62
CA HIS A 5 -31.27 -10.88 11.79
C HIS A 5 -29.91 -11.59 11.80
N PRO A 6 -29.32 -11.90 10.63
CA PRO A 6 -27.95 -12.40 10.60
C PRO A 6 -27.10 -11.33 11.29
N THR A 7 -26.50 -11.68 12.42
CA THR A 7 -25.52 -10.84 13.10
C THR A 7 -24.40 -10.62 12.10
N SER A 8 -24.41 -9.48 11.39
CA SER A 8 -23.28 -9.06 10.57
C SER A 8 -22.07 -9.07 11.49
N GLN A 9 -21.20 -10.05 11.31
CA GLN A 9 -20.03 -10.24 12.15
C GLN A 9 -19.18 -8.98 12.01
N ARG A 10 -19.24 -8.10 13.02
CA ARG A 10 -18.47 -6.86 13.02
C ARG A 10 -17.00 -7.24 13.00
N LEU A 11 -16.31 -6.87 11.92
CA LEU A 11 -14.87 -7.10 11.82
C LEU A 11 -14.16 -6.35 12.95
N PRO A 12 -13.14 -6.93 13.59
CA PRO A 12 -12.28 -6.21 14.52
C PRO A 12 -11.69 -4.96 13.86
N VAL A 13 -11.47 -3.91 14.64
CA VAL A 13 -11.02 -2.61 14.15
C VAL A 13 -9.73 -2.70 13.30
N GLY A 14 -8.78 -3.58 13.67
CA GLY A 14 -7.57 -3.80 12.89
C GLY A 14 -7.83 -4.39 11.50
N GLN A 15 -8.81 -5.29 11.37
CA GLN A 15 -9.23 -5.84 10.07
C GLN A 15 -9.96 -4.80 9.23
N LEU A 16 -10.76 -3.92 9.86
CA LEU A 16 -11.38 -2.79 9.17
C LEU A 16 -10.33 -1.84 8.60
N PHE A 17 -9.32 -1.46 9.37
CA PHE A 17 -8.22 -0.61 8.88
C PHE A 17 -7.42 -1.28 7.78
N GLY A 18 -7.05 -2.55 7.94
CA GLY A 18 -6.34 -3.30 6.89
C GLY A 18 -7.15 -3.37 5.59
N ARG A 19 -8.46 -3.63 5.69
CA ARG A 19 -9.36 -3.64 4.53
C ARG A 19 -9.51 -2.27 3.89
N ALA A 20 -9.68 -1.22 4.71
CA ALA A 20 -9.80 0.15 4.23
C ALA A 20 -8.54 0.60 3.48
N LEU A 21 -7.35 0.31 4.03
CA LEU A 21 -6.08 0.63 3.38
C LEU A 21 -5.90 -0.13 2.06
N ARG A 22 -6.30 -1.41 2.00
CA ARG A 22 -6.27 -2.19 0.75
C ARG A 22 -7.17 -1.57 -0.31
N LEU A 23 -8.42 -1.24 0.04
CA LEU A 23 -9.36 -0.63 -0.91
C LEU A 23 -8.88 0.74 -1.39
N PHE A 24 -8.37 1.57 -0.48
CA PHE A 24 -7.78 2.86 -0.81
C PHE A 24 -6.63 2.73 -1.80
N ARG A 25 -5.75 1.75 -1.63
CA ARG A 25 -4.63 1.51 -2.54
C ARG A 25 -5.07 0.98 -3.90
N SER A 26 -6.03 0.07 -3.95
CA SER A 26 -6.64 -0.40 -5.21
C SER A 26 -7.20 0.78 -6.00
N GLU A 27 -8.01 1.61 -5.37
CA GLU A 27 -8.63 2.78 -6.01
C GLU A 27 -7.58 3.81 -6.46
N LEU A 28 -6.57 4.08 -5.62
CA LEU A 28 -5.48 4.98 -5.99
C LEU A 28 -4.68 4.44 -7.18
N HIS A 29 -4.43 3.14 -7.23
CA HIS A 29 -3.75 2.49 -8.34
C HIS A 29 -4.57 2.58 -9.63
N GLU A 30 -5.87 2.29 -9.58
CA GLU A 30 -6.79 2.43 -10.73
C GLU A 30 -6.76 3.86 -11.30
N ARG A 31 -6.88 4.87 -10.43
CA ARG A 31 -6.78 6.28 -10.84
C ARG A 31 -5.42 6.64 -11.43
N ALA A 32 -4.34 6.07 -10.91
CA ALA A 32 -3.00 6.27 -11.47
C ALA A 32 -2.88 5.66 -12.88
N GLN A 33 -3.45 4.48 -13.10
CA GLN A 33 -3.51 3.88 -14.45
C GLN A 33 -4.30 4.75 -15.42
N GLU A 34 -5.46 5.25 -15.02
CA GLU A 34 -6.29 6.16 -15.83
C GLU A 34 -5.57 7.47 -16.18
N ALA A 35 -4.71 7.96 -15.27
CA ALA A 35 -3.88 9.13 -15.49
C ALA A 35 -2.62 8.86 -16.35
N GLY A 36 -2.38 7.60 -16.77
CA GLY A 36 -1.28 7.22 -17.64
C GLY A 36 -0.03 6.67 -16.94
N TYR A 37 -0.05 6.49 -15.62
CA TYR A 37 1.07 5.91 -14.85
C TYR A 37 1.06 4.37 -14.93
N THR A 38 1.22 3.82 -16.13
CA THR A 38 1.00 2.39 -16.44
C THR A 38 2.12 1.45 -15.98
N ASP A 39 3.24 2.00 -15.53
CA ASP A 39 4.40 1.27 -15.01
C ASP A 39 4.36 1.06 -13.48
N LEU A 40 3.45 1.73 -12.78
CA LEU A 40 3.19 1.50 -11.37
C LEU A 40 2.38 0.22 -11.15
N ARG A 41 2.78 -0.57 -10.15
CA ARG A 41 2.04 -1.71 -9.62
C ARG A 41 1.41 -1.31 -8.28
N GLU A 42 0.28 -1.91 -7.91
CA GLU A 42 -0.35 -1.67 -6.60
C GLU A 42 0.63 -1.85 -5.41
N ALA A 43 1.57 -2.79 -5.54
CA ALA A 43 2.62 -3.03 -4.54
C ALA A 43 3.53 -1.82 -4.30
N HIS A 44 3.80 -1.00 -5.32
CA HIS A 44 4.63 0.21 -5.19
C HIS A 44 4.02 1.24 -4.24
N LEU A 45 2.69 1.24 -4.06
CA LEU A 45 2.01 2.14 -3.13
C LEU A 45 2.43 1.92 -1.66
N GLN A 46 3.01 0.77 -1.34
CA GLN A 46 3.64 0.51 -0.04
C GLN A 46 4.84 1.43 0.20
N VAL A 47 5.60 1.78 -0.85
CA VAL A 47 6.76 2.66 -0.74
C VAL A 47 6.31 4.09 -0.48
N PHE A 48 5.42 4.61 -1.32
CA PHE A 48 4.91 5.98 -1.20
C PHE A 48 4.21 6.25 0.14
N GLY A 49 3.43 5.27 0.62
CA GLY A 49 2.72 5.40 1.91
C GLY A 49 3.63 5.43 3.14
N ASN A 50 4.93 5.12 3.00
CA ASN A 50 5.89 5.08 4.10
C ASN A 50 7.08 6.04 3.93
N LEU A 51 7.11 6.80 2.82
CA LEU A 51 8.19 7.73 2.48
C LEU A 51 8.02 9.06 3.23
N ASP A 52 9.11 9.57 3.78
CA ASP A 52 9.19 10.90 4.37
C ASP A 52 9.66 11.92 3.32
N TRP A 53 9.25 13.18 3.44
CA TRP A 53 9.64 14.26 2.52
C TRP A 53 11.15 14.51 2.45
N THR A 54 11.87 14.18 3.53
CA THR A 54 13.33 14.30 3.62
C THR A 54 14.08 13.08 3.11
N GLY A 55 13.36 12.07 2.62
CA GLY A 55 13.89 10.73 2.34
C GLY A 55 13.82 9.83 3.57
N THR A 56 13.80 8.51 3.32
CA THR A 56 13.65 7.47 4.34
C THR A 56 14.64 6.35 4.08
N ARG A 57 15.28 5.84 5.14
CA ARG A 57 16.19 4.69 5.00
C ARG A 57 15.40 3.45 4.59
N LEU A 58 16.00 2.60 3.76
CA LEU A 58 15.36 1.35 3.32
C LEU A 58 14.92 0.47 4.49
N THR A 59 15.71 0.42 5.57
CA THR A 59 15.37 -0.34 6.79
C THR A 59 14.12 0.18 7.48
N ASP A 60 13.92 1.51 7.49
CA ASP A 60 12.76 2.13 8.12
C ASP A 60 11.51 1.93 7.26
N LEU A 61 11.64 2.05 5.92
CA LEU A 61 10.58 1.69 4.97
C LEU A 61 10.11 0.25 5.18
N SER A 62 11.05 -0.71 5.22
CA SER A 62 10.75 -2.13 5.46
C SER A 62 10.00 -2.35 6.77
N ALA A 63 10.49 -1.75 7.86
CA ALA A 63 9.88 -1.89 9.18
C ALA A 63 8.45 -1.33 9.22
N ARG A 64 8.24 -0.11 8.70
CA ARG A 64 6.92 0.55 8.70
C ARG A 64 5.91 -0.19 7.81
N ALA A 65 6.36 -0.70 6.67
CA ALA A 65 5.51 -1.46 5.76
C ALA A 65 5.26 -2.92 6.19
N SER A 66 5.85 -3.39 7.30
CA SER A 66 5.86 -4.81 7.68
C SER A 66 6.35 -5.72 6.54
N MET A 67 7.38 -5.27 5.81
CA MET A 67 7.98 -5.99 4.69
C MET A 67 9.41 -6.40 4.99
N THR A 68 9.88 -7.46 4.34
CA THR A 68 11.30 -7.81 4.41
C THR A 68 12.14 -6.77 3.66
N ARG A 69 13.41 -6.62 4.07
CA ARG A 69 14.33 -5.68 3.43
C ARG A 69 14.57 -5.99 1.94
N PRO A 70 14.77 -7.26 1.51
CA PRO A 70 14.88 -7.57 0.09
C PRO A 70 13.62 -7.21 -0.71
N SER A 71 12.43 -7.57 -0.22
CA SER A 71 11.17 -7.26 -0.92
C SER A 71 10.92 -5.76 -1.04
N MET A 72 11.24 -4.98 0.00
CA MET A 72 11.17 -3.52 -0.07
C MET A 72 12.21 -2.95 -1.04
N GLY A 73 13.42 -3.51 -1.05
CA GLY A 73 14.49 -3.12 -1.97
C GLY A 73 14.08 -3.26 -3.43
N GLU A 74 13.47 -4.40 -3.78
CA GLU A 74 12.95 -4.67 -5.13
C GLU A 74 11.96 -3.57 -5.59
N LEU A 75 10.99 -3.21 -4.74
CA LEU A 75 10.02 -2.15 -5.05
C LEU A 75 10.68 -0.77 -5.22
N VAL A 76 11.65 -0.43 -4.37
CA VAL A 76 12.37 0.83 -4.49
C VAL A 76 13.20 0.86 -5.77
N ASP A 77 13.86 -0.23 -6.12
CA ASP A 77 14.68 -0.31 -7.33
C ASP A 77 13.82 -0.25 -8.60
N GLU A 78 12.63 -0.85 -8.59
CA GLU A 78 11.64 -0.71 -9.67
C GLU A 78 11.20 0.75 -9.85
N LEU A 79 10.86 1.42 -8.75
CA LEU A 79 10.43 2.83 -8.77
C LEU A 79 11.57 3.80 -9.16
N GLU A 80 12.80 3.52 -8.75
CA GLU A 80 13.97 4.30 -9.16
C GLU A 80 14.24 4.14 -10.66
N ARG A 81 14.18 2.91 -11.21
CA ARG A 81 14.31 2.67 -12.66
C ARG A 81 13.22 3.36 -13.48
N ALA A 82 12.00 3.43 -12.93
CA ALA A 82 10.87 4.12 -13.55
C ALA A 82 10.92 5.65 -13.36
N GLY A 83 11.91 6.17 -12.60
CA GLY A 83 12.12 7.61 -12.44
C GLY A 83 11.26 8.28 -11.37
N TYR A 84 10.54 7.50 -10.54
CA TYR A 84 9.72 8.03 -9.45
C TYR A 84 10.53 8.35 -8.19
N LEU A 85 11.66 7.68 -7.99
CA LEU A 85 12.51 7.83 -6.82
C LEU A 85 13.96 8.12 -7.22
N LYS A 86 14.71 8.67 -6.28
CA LYS A 86 16.16 8.82 -6.33
C LYS A 86 16.76 8.39 -4.99
N ARG A 87 17.91 7.73 -5.03
CA ARG A 87 18.71 7.40 -3.83
C ARG A 87 19.70 8.50 -3.46
#